data_AF-A0AAE9EB49-F1
#
_entry.id   AF-A0AAE9EB49-F1
#
_cell.length_a   1.000
_cell.length_b   1.000
_cell.length_c   1.000
_cell.angle_alpha   90.00
_cell.angle_beta   90.00
_cell.angle_gamma   90.00
#
_symmetry.space_group_name_H-M   'P 1'
#
loop_
_entity.id
_entity.type
_entity.pdbx_description
1 polymer ?
#
loop_
_entity_poly.entity_id
_entity_poly.type
_entity_poly.pdbx_seq_one_letter_code
_entity_poly.pdbx_strand_id
1 'polypeptide(L)'
;MPDPKMEVLDGVGHLVDQEMEEVEDVELFPLEVLPVGIVASVLEMMEPHEMLNLALTTPKMEAFFKFVKAGITNFVIHFSGESSAIQVQADGGTIICGTDPLNAKVMVPREIIQSWINQETLLGDLQSVYRNLGQMFTPHNHDTVVLRTTGLDNLLVEESGFVRDRLRNCETIIVAGGEISKDALELILHFSGAEPTDNRELELRGVQVPQDFETRNAFQFRRSVFGDARWIKLNDLFKIRDLSHVTLKKTSLTNSDMNQFIKHWIDADEDMFGEFYSTGCEDFLWDNILDGIVTLEVKRLCIGCYFIASRPSSNKTYPYLAVTISRKKLKMLPVTFEKHGAAESDEFELTKRECDVLEKLQKKEFVEEMLASNTMQDLRPRMMRELELIGNFLRKYKVIFVKGRARMYYRQ
;
A
#
# COMPACT_ATOMS: atom_id res chain seq x y z
N MET A 1 -26.60 -57.25 32.78
CA MET A 1 -25.94 -58.54 33.09
C MET A 1 -25.31 -59.08 31.81
N PRO A 2 -24.12 -59.71 31.88
CA PRO A 2 -23.20 -59.88 30.75
C PRO A 2 -23.11 -61.31 30.18
N ASP A 3 -22.42 -61.40 29.03
CA ASP A 3 -21.75 -62.54 28.36
C ASP A 3 -22.61 -63.62 27.67
N PRO A 4 -22.12 -64.37 26.64
CA PRO A 4 -20.72 -64.77 26.46
C PRO A 4 -20.08 -64.70 25.04
N LYS A 5 -18.75 -64.66 25.09
CA LYS A 5 -17.76 -65.06 24.08
C LYS A 5 -18.13 -66.33 23.29
N MET A 6 -17.72 -66.37 22.01
CA MET A 6 -17.30 -67.62 21.38
C MET A 6 -16.05 -67.38 20.52
N GLU A 7 -15.05 -68.20 20.84
CA GLU A 7 -13.70 -68.25 20.30
C GLU A 7 -13.62 -69.02 18.96
N VAL A 8 -12.78 -68.49 18.07
CA VAL A 8 -11.70 -69.16 17.30
C VAL A 8 -12.12 -70.11 16.16
N LEU A 9 -11.62 -69.83 14.94
CA LEU A 9 -10.57 -70.64 14.27
C LEU A 9 -10.17 -70.04 12.90
N ASP A 10 -8.89 -69.63 12.85
CA ASP A 10 -7.87 -69.72 11.80
C ASP A 10 -8.20 -69.68 10.30
N GLY A 11 -7.42 -68.85 9.58
CA GLY A 11 -7.35 -68.93 8.13
C GLY A 11 -6.50 -67.90 7.38
N VAL A 12 -5.21 -67.81 7.71
CA VAL A 12 -4.09 -67.53 6.77
C VAL A 12 -4.01 -66.15 6.07
N GLY A 13 -2.99 -65.37 6.50
CA GLY A 13 -1.97 -64.83 5.60
C GLY A 13 -2.18 -63.43 5.04
N HIS A 14 -1.54 -62.43 5.64
CA HIS A 14 -0.37 -61.79 5.02
C HIS A 14 0.32 -60.83 6.00
N LEU A 15 1.61 -61.09 6.17
CA LEU A 15 2.61 -60.28 6.86
C LEU A 15 2.66 -58.86 6.26
N VAL A 16 2.56 -57.85 7.13
CA VAL A 16 3.38 -56.63 7.02
C VAL A 16 3.69 -56.22 8.46
N ASP A 17 4.79 -56.73 8.99
CA ASP A 17 5.47 -56.10 10.11
C ASP A 17 5.90 -54.71 9.63
N GLN A 18 5.22 -53.66 10.09
CA GLN A 18 5.80 -52.33 10.07
C GLN A 18 6.82 -52.29 11.21
N GLU A 19 8.07 -52.55 10.85
CA GLU A 19 9.21 -52.14 11.65
C GLU A 19 9.01 -50.66 12.00
N MET A 20 8.81 -50.36 13.28
CA MET A 20 9.06 -49.03 13.79
C MET A 20 10.56 -48.81 13.61
N GLU A 21 10.95 -48.07 12.57
CA GLU A 21 12.28 -47.49 12.48
C GLU A 21 12.53 -46.75 13.80
N GLU A 22 13.48 -47.27 14.58
CA GLU A 22 14.15 -46.48 15.61
C GLU A 22 14.65 -45.22 14.91
N VAL A 23 14.11 -44.06 15.30
CA VAL A 23 14.67 -42.78 14.91
C VAL A 23 16.08 -42.78 15.47
N GLU A 24 17.08 -43.02 14.61
CA GLU A 24 18.49 -42.89 14.96
C GLU A 24 18.65 -41.55 15.70
N ASP A 25 19.35 -41.57 16.84
CA ASP A 25 19.78 -40.38 17.53
C ASP A 25 20.52 -39.48 16.53
N VAL A 26 19.82 -38.51 15.96
CA VAL A 26 20.42 -37.49 15.12
C VAL A 26 21.38 -36.74 16.04
N GLU A 27 22.68 -36.99 15.90
CA GLU A 27 23.70 -36.20 16.59
C GLU A 27 23.43 -34.72 16.28
N LEU A 28 22.99 -33.98 17.28
CA LEU A 28 22.71 -32.56 17.19
C LEU A 28 24.01 -31.85 16.82
N PHE A 29 24.13 -31.42 15.56
CA PHE A 29 25.29 -30.67 15.11
C PHE A 29 25.25 -29.29 15.77
N PRO A 30 26.20 -28.92 16.65
CA PRO A 30 26.13 -27.64 17.33
C PRO A 30 26.48 -26.54 16.32
N LEU A 31 25.53 -25.62 16.09
CA LEU A 31 25.76 -24.39 15.29
C LEU A 31 27.01 -23.64 15.75
N GLU A 32 27.35 -23.76 17.03
CA GLU A 32 28.49 -23.13 17.68
C GLU A 32 29.87 -23.58 17.16
N VAL A 33 29.96 -24.75 16.52
CA VAL A 33 31.23 -25.27 15.99
C VAL A 33 31.49 -24.79 14.55
N LEU A 34 30.48 -24.18 13.92
CA LEU A 34 30.60 -23.69 12.55
C LEU A 34 31.35 -22.35 12.50
N PRO A 35 32.10 -22.09 11.42
CA PRO A 35 32.62 -20.75 11.15
C PRO A 35 31.49 -19.72 11.10
N VAL A 36 31.73 -18.51 11.64
CA VAL A 36 30.74 -17.43 11.72
C VAL A 36 30.04 -17.16 10.39
N GLY A 37 30.78 -17.21 9.28
CA GLY A 37 30.21 -17.01 7.94
C GLY A 37 29.19 -18.08 7.54
N ILE A 38 29.42 -19.35 7.92
CA ILE A 38 28.46 -20.43 7.66
C ILE A 38 27.24 -20.27 8.54
N VAL A 39 27.41 -19.90 9.81
CA VAL A 39 26.26 -19.65 10.70
C VAL A 39 25.44 -18.48 10.20
N ALA A 40 26.07 -17.39 9.75
CA ALA A 40 25.35 -16.26 9.16
C ALA A 40 24.51 -16.68 7.95
N SER A 41 25.06 -17.49 7.03
CA SER A 41 24.28 -18.03 5.90
C SER A 41 23.14 -18.96 6.33
N VAL A 42 23.32 -19.75 7.41
CA VAL A 42 22.23 -20.56 7.96
C VAL A 42 21.13 -19.67 8.53
N LEU A 43 21.47 -18.64 9.28
CA LEU A 43 20.50 -17.69 9.85
C LEU A 43 19.71 -16.96 8.75
N GLU A 44 20.35 -16.59 7.64
CA GLU A 44 19.67 -15.98 6.49
C GLU A 44 18.64 -16.91 5.82
N MET A 45 18.74 -18.23 6.02
CA MET A 45 17.78 -19.22 5.53
C MET A 45 16.68 -19.55 6.55
N MET A 46 16.80 -19.12 7.80
CA MET A 46 15.83 -19.39 8.85
C MET A 46 14.67 -18.41 8.82
N GLU A 47 13.48 -18.88 9.18
CA GLU A 47 12.34 -17.99 9.39
C GLU A 47 12.57 -17.11 10.63
N PRO A 48 12.07 -15.85 10.66
CA PRO A 48 12.37 -14.92 11.75
C PRO A 48 11.96 -15.42 13.15
N HIS A 49 10.90 -16.22 13.24
CA HIS A 49 10.47 -16.82 14.50
C HIS A 49 11.43 -17.92 15.00
N GLU A 50 12.05 -18.67 14.08
CA GLU A 50 13.05 -19.69 14.42
C GLU A 50 14.34 -19.03 14.88
N MET A 51 14.77 -17.97 14.19
CA MET A 51 15.90 -17.15 14.63
C MET A 51 15.69 -16.59 16.04
N LEU A 52 14.50 -16.05 16.30
CA LEU A 52 14.17 -15.49 17.61
C LEU A 52 14.17 -16.56 18.71
N ASN A 53 13.53 -17.71 18.46
CA ASN A 53 13.53 -18.83 19.40
C ASN A 53 14.95 -19.33 19.67
N LEU A 54 15.76 -19.47 18.62
CA LEU A 54 17.16 -19.90 18.71
C LEU A 54 17.99 -18.91 19.54
N ALA A 55 17.85 -17.61 19.28
CA ALA A 55 18.54 -16.55 20.02
C ALA A 55 18.21 -16.60 21.52
N LEU A 56 16.99 -17.00 21.85
CA LEU A 56 16.47 -17.04 23.21
C LEU A 56 16.70 -18.38 23.94
N THR A 57 17.29 -19.39 23.29
CA THR A 57 17.51 -20.70 23.92
C THR A 57 18.49 -20.65 25.09
N THR A 58 19.56 -19.87 24.98
CA THR A 58 20.60 -19.76 26.01
C THR A 58 21.24 -18.37 26.01
N PRO A 59 21.84 -17.92 27.14
CA PRO A 59 22.58 -16.66 27.19
C PRO A 59 23.75 -16.60 26.18
N LYS A 60 24.32 -17.76 25.83
CA LYS A 60 25.40 -17.86 24.85
C LYS A 60 24.88 -17.60 23.43
N MET A 61 23.71 -18.15 23.09
CA MET A 61 23.04 -17.86 21.81
C MET A 61 22.59 -16.40 21.74
N GLU A 62 22.07 -15.84 22.83
CA GLU A 62 21.72 -14.41 22.87
C GLU A 62 22.96 -13.54 22.59
N ALA A 63 24.09 -13.83 23.25
CA ALA A 63 25.34 -13.12 23.00
C ALA A 63 25.86 -13.31 21.56
N PHE A 64 25.68 -14.50 20.99
CA PHE A 64 26.04 -14.79 19.61
C PHE A 64 25.22 -13.96 18.62
N PHE A 65 23.89 -13.89 18.80
CA PHE A 65 23.02 -13.04 17.97
C PHE A 65 23.37 -11.55 18.10
N LYS A 66 23.74 -11.08 19.31
CA LYS A 66 24.25 -9.71 19.50
C LYS A 66 25.56 -9.43 18.76
N PHE A 67 26.39 -10.46 18.56
CA PHE A 67 27.64 -10.36 17.81
C PHE A 67 27.40 -10.39 16.30
N VAL A 68 26.61 -11.34 15.80
CA VAL A 68 26.37 -11.52 14.35
C VAL A 68 25.39 -10.49 13.79
N LYS A 69 24.42 -10.03 14.60
CA LYS A 69 23.37 -9.09 14.22
C LYS A 69 22.57 -9.53 12.97
N ALA A 70 21.89 -10.66 13.08
CA ALA A 70 21.17 -11.29 11.98
C ALA A 70 20.23 -10.32 11.24
N GLY A 71 20.20 -10.40 9.91
CA GLY A 71 19.34 -9.57 9.07
C GLY A 71 17.87 -9.95 9.23
N ILE A 72 16.99 -8.95 9.31
CA ILE A 72 15.53 -9.11 9.27
C ILE A 72 14.93 -8.04 8.36
N THR A 73 13.69 -8.19 7.90
CA THR A 73 13.05 -7.12 7.11
C THR A 73 12.86 -5.83 7.92
N ASN A 74 12.11 -5.90 9.02
CA ASN A 74 11.81 -4.76 9.89
C ASN A 74 11.23 -5.23 11.24
N PHE A 75 11.02 -4.30 12.17
CA PHE A 75 10.16 -4.55 13.33
C PHE A 75 8.75 -4.01 13.08
N VAL A 76 7.75 -4.74 13.61
CA VAL A 76 6.36 -4.26 13.68
C VAL A 76 6.01 -4.03 15.14
N ILE A 77 5.80 -2.77 15.51
CA ILE A 77 5.56 -2.34 16.89
C ILE A 77 4.07 -2.04 17.05
N HIS A 78 3.39 -2.81 17.91
CA HIS A 78 1.97 -2.65 18.19
C HIS A 78 1.79 -1.89 19.51
N PHE A 79 1.28 -0.67 19.43
CA PHE A 79 0.80 0.08 20.59
C PHE A 79 -0.73 -0.11 20.69
N SER A 80 -1.14 -1.06 21.55
CA SER A 80 -2.52 -1.57 21.60
C SER A 80 -3.01 -1.78 23.04
N GLY A 81 -2.56 -0.96 23.99
CA GLY A 81 -2.84 -1.18 25.41
C GLY A 81 -2.32 -2.53 25.86
N GLU A 82 -3.12 -3.32 26.56
CA GLU A 82 -2.75 -4.66 27.04
C GLU A 82 -2.44 -5.68 25.94
N SER A 83 -2.73 -5.39 24.66
CA SER A 83 -2.30 -6.23 23.54
C SER A 83 -1.00 -5.73 22.88
N SER A 84 -0.24 -4.85 23.54
CA SER A 84 0.99 -4.29 22.96
C SER A 84 2.09 -5.34 22.80
N ALA A 85 2.78 -5.30 21.67
CA ALA A 85 3.71 -6.34 21.26
C ALA A 85 4.72 -5.83 20.23
N ILE A 86 5.79 -6.59 20.01
CA ILE A 86 6.75 -6.38 18.92
C ILE A 86 6.88 -7.67 18.12
N GLN A 87 6.76 -7.56 16.81
CA GLN A 87 7.02 -8.66 15.88
C GLN A 87 8.36 -8.43 15.20
N VAL A 88 9.16 -9.50 15.13
CA VAL A 88 10.36 -9.54 14.30
C VAL A 88 9.88 -9.89 12.89
N GLN A 89 9.65 -8.89 12.04
CA GLN A 89 9.00 -8.99 10.73
C GLN A 89 7.50 -9.36 10.79
N ALA A 90 6.73 -8.93 9.78
CA ALA A 90 5.34 -9.37 9.60
C ALA A 90 5.32 -10.88 9.37
N ASP A 91 4.50 -11.61 10.14
CA ASP A 91 4.44 -13.08 10.23
C ASP A 91 5.67 -13.78 10.88
N GLY A 92 6.69 -13.03 11.28
CA GLY A 92 7.78 -13.53 12.10
C GLY A 92 7.47 -13.48 13.59
N GLY A 93 8.31 -14.12 14.41
CA GLY A 93 8.01 -14.42 15.82
C GLY A 93 7.51 -13.19 16.60
N THR A 94 6.36 -13.33 17.25
CA THR A 94 5.72 -12.23 17.99
C THR A 94 6.07 -12.30 19.47
N ILE A 95 6.66 -11.22 19.98
CA ILE A 95 6.86 -11.02 21.42
C ILE A 95 5.73 -10.16 21.97
N ILE A 96 4.90 -10.76 22.82
CA ILE A 96 3.83 -10.03 23.51
C ILE A 96 4.40 -9.41 24.78
N CYS A 97 4.24 -8.09 24.91
CA CYS A 97 4.67 -7.36 26.11
C CYS A 97 3.49 -7.18 27.08
N GLY A 98 2.27 -7.01 26.55
CA GLY A 98 1.05 -6.90 27.34
C GLY A 98 0.50 -8.23 27.84
N THR A 99 -0.70 -8.21 28.43
CA THR A 99 -1.37 -9.41 28.96
C THR A 99 -2.28 -10.10 27.96
N ASP A 100 -2.74 -9.40 26.93
CA ASP A 100 -3.72 -9.90 25.99
C ASP A 100 -3.05 -10.45 24.72
N PRO A 101 -3.36 -11.69 24.30
CA PRO A 101 -2.77 -12.27 23.12
C PRO A 101 -3.27 -11.55 21.85
N LEU A 102 -2.32 -11.13 21.00
CA LEU A 102 -2.62 -10.85 19.60
C LEU A 102 -2.86 -12.16 18.86
N ASN A 103 -3.67 -12.13 17.81
CA ASN A 103 -3.84 -13.28 16.91
C ASN A 103 -2.57 -13.47 16.07
N ALA A 104 -1.51 -13.95 16.70
CA ALA A 104 -0.19 -14.17 16.13
C ALA A 104 0.02 -15.67 15.84
N LYS A 105 0.64 -15.98 14.70
CA LYS A 105 0.94 -17.36 14.30
C LYS A 105 1.94 -18.05 15.24
N VAL A 106 2.95 -17.30 15.69
CA VAL A 106 4.02 -17.80 16.57
C VAL A 106 4.25 -16.78 17.68
N MET A 107 4.13 -17.22 18.93
CA MET A 107 4.30 -16.40 20.13
C MET A 107 5.51 -16.87 20.93
N VAL A 108 6.34 -15.93 21.36
CA VAL A 108 7.39 -16.19 22.34
C VAL A 108 6.76 -16.18 23.75
N PRO A 109 6.88 -17.27 24.53
CA PRO A 109 6.41 -17.31 25.90
C PRO A 109 7.05 -16.20 26.76
N ARG A 110 6.23 -15.56 27.61
CA ARG A 110 6.64 -14.43 28.44
C ARG A 110 7.79 -14.79 29.39
N GLU A 111 7.82 -16.04 29.84
CA GLU A 111 8.82 -16.59 30.76
C GLU A 111 10.23 -16.56 30.17
N ILE A 112 10.35 -16.71 28.85
CA ILE A 112 11.64 -16.73 28.15
C ILE A 112 12.29 -15.34 28.16
N ILE A 113 11.47 -14.30 28.07
CA ILE A 113 11.92 -12.90 27.99
C ILE A 113 11.73 -12.15 29.31
N GLN A 114 11.57 -12.87 30.43
CA GLN A 114 11.30 -12.30 31.74
C GLN A 114 12.35 -11.28 32.19
N SER A 115 13.59 -11.36 31.69
CA SER A 115 14.66 -10.39 31.98
C SER A 115 14.53 -9.07 31.21
N TRP A 116 13.73 -9.04 30.14
CA TRP A 116 13.54 -7.86 29.28
C TRP A 116 12.30 -7.07 29.68
N ILE A 117 11.29 -7.76 30.17
CA ILE A 117 10.05 -7.24 30.74
C ILE A 117 10.21 -7.12 32.28
N ASN A 118 9.27 -6.48 32.99
CA ASN A 118 9.34 -6.05 34.41
C ASN A 118 9.79 -4.59 34.62
N GLN A 119 9.54 -3.72 33.65
CA GLN A 119 9.56 -2.29 33.86
C GLN A 119 8.33 -1.83 34.66
N GLU A 120 8.36 -0.61 35.18
CA GLU A 120 7.24 -0.03 35.94
C GLU A 120 5.95 0.11 35.12
N THR A 121 6.08 0.20 33.79
CA THR A 121 4.96 0.39 32.86
C THR A 121 5.09 -0.56 31.67
N LEU A 122 3.93 -0.89 31.06
CA LEU A 122 3.89 -1.69 29.83
C LEU A 122 4.67 -1.04 28.67
N LEU A 123 4.67 0.29 28.62
CA LEU A 123 5.44 1.03 27.63
C LEU A 123 6.95 0.91 27.87
N GLY A 124 7.37 0.87 29.13
CA GLY A 124 8.73 0.55 29.52
C GLY A 124 9.13 -0.85 29.06
N ASP A 125 8.26 -1.86 29.27
CA ASP A 125 8.48 -3.22 28.80
C ASP A 125 8.68 -3.24 27.28
N LEU A 126 7.80 -2.56 26.53
CA LEU A 126 7.89 -2.47 25.08
C LEU A 126 9.20 -1.82 24.62
N GLN A 127 9.61 -0.72 25.25
CA GLN A 127 10.87 -0.04 24.95
C GLN A 127 12.10 -0.92 25.27
N SER A 128 12.04 -1.68 26.36
CA SER A 128 13.10 -2.60 26.76
C SER A 128 13.24 -3.77 25.79
N VAL A 129 12.12 -4.39 25.40
CA VAL A 129 12.09 -5.45 24.39
C VAL A 129 12.62 -4.93 23.05
N TYR A 130 12.14 -3.78 22.57
CA TYR A 130 12.62 -3.16 21.34
C TYR A 130 14.14 -2.97 21.35
N ARG A 131 14.68 -2.45 22.46
CA ARG A 131 16.13 -2.25 22.62
C ARG A 131 16.91 -3.56 22.57
N ASN A 132 16.44 -4.62 23.22
CA ASN A 132 17.12 -5.92 23.20
C ASN A 132 17.08 -6.55 21.81
N LEU A 133 15.94 -6.47 21.11
CA LEU A 133 15.82 -6.93 19.72
C LEU A 133 16.76 -6.17 18.79
N GLY A 134 16.84 -4.84 18.91
CA GLY A 134 17.75 -4.02 18.12
C GLY A 134 19.25 -4.27 18.39
N GLN A 135 19.60 -4.99 19.44
CA GLN A 135 20.98 -5.46 19.66
C GLN A 135 21.28 -6.76 18.90
N MET A 136 20.27 -7.59 18.63
CA MET A 136 20.40 -8.92 18.03
C MET A 136 20.12 -8.95 16.53
N PHE A 137 19.32 -8.00 16.03
CA PHE A 137 18.86 -8.00 14.65
C PHE A 137 19.15 -6.67 13.96
N THR A 138 19.48 -6.75 12.67
CA THR A 138 19.67 -5.60 11.79
C THR A 138 18.50 -5.54 10.80
N PRO A 139 17.54 -4.60 10.98
CA PRO A 139 16.45 -4.45 10.04
C PRO A 139 16.95 -3.82 8.74
N HIS A 140 16.51 -4.35 7.60
CA HIS A 140 16.80 -3.81 6.27
C HIS A 140 15.96 -2.57 5.94
N ASN A 141 14.75 -2.50 6.49
CA ASN A 141 13.79 -1.41 6.31
C ASN A 141 13.50 -0.73 7.65
N HIS A 142 12.88 0.45 7.62
CA HIS A 142 12.43 1.11 8.85
C HIS A 142 11.20 0.39 9.43
N ASP A 143 10.93 0.66 10.71
CA ASP A 143 9.85 -0.01 11.44
C ASP A 143 8.46 0.25 10.84
N THR A 144 7.53 -0.66 11.11
CA THR A 144 6.10 -0.42 11.01
C THR A 144 5.54 -0.15 12.40
N VAL A 145 4.83 0.96 12.58
CA VAL A 145 4.15 1.31 13.83
C VAL A 145 2.65 1.10 13.66
N VAL A 146 2.06 0.27 14.53
CA VAL A 146 0.62 0.00 14.56
C VAL A 146 0.02 0.63 15.81
N LEU A 147 -0.94 1.52 15.63
CA LEU A 147 -1.66 2.22 16.68
C LEU A 147 -3.12 1.74 16.70
N ARG A 148 -3.62 1.32 17.86
CA ARG A 148 -5.06 1.12 18.06
C ARG A 148 -5.70 2.40 18.54
N THR A 149 -6.89 2.70 18.02
CA THR A 149 -7.70 3.85 18.43
C THR A 149 -8.11 3.79 19.91
N THR A 150 -8.38 2.60 20.44
CA THR A 150 -8.67 2.42 21.87
C THR A 150 -7.45 2.82 22.73
N GLY A 151 -7.63 3.84 23.58
CA GLY A 151 -6.56 4.33 24.47
C GLY A 151 -5.49 5.19 23.79
N LEU A 152 -5.68 5.55 22.52
CA LEU A 152 -4.69 6.29 21.73
C LEU A 152 -4.41 7.70 22.27
N ASP A 153 -5.44 8.42 22.71
CA ASP A 153 -5.28 9.77 23.27
C ASP A 153 -4.33 9.75 24.47
N ASN A 154 -4.53 8.80 25.39
CA ASN A 154 -3.67 8.64 26.56
C ASN A 154 -2.23 8.33 26.16
N LEU A 155 -2.04 7.39 25.22
CA LEU A 155 -0.70 7.02 24.71
C LEU A 155 0.06 8.21 24.13
N LEU A 156 -0.64 9.08 23.38
CA LEU A 156 -0.03 10.25 22.74
C LEU A 156 0.21 11.40 23.72
N VAL A 157 -0.65 11.56 24.73
CA VAL A 157 -0.56 12.59 25.79
C VAL A 157 0.47 12.23 26.85
N GLU A 158 0.70 10.95 27.13
CA GLU A 158 1.77 10.49 28.04
C GLU A 158 3.18 10.91 27.58
N GLU A 159 3.29 11.53 26.40
CA GLU A 159 4.51 12.16 25.85
C GLU A 159 5.74 11.24 25.85
N SER A 160 5.55 9.92 25.80
CA SER A 160 6.71 9.04 25.88
C SER A 160 7.68 9.33 24.73
N GLY A 161 8.94 9.55 25.10
CA GLY A 161 10.01 9.76 24.11
C GLY A 161 10.07 8.59 23.12
N PHE A 162 9.73 7.37 23.57
CA PHE A 162 9.72 6.18 22.73
C PHE A 162 8.64 6.22 21.63
N VAL A 163 7.38 6.52 21.95
CA VAL A 163 6.31 6.60 20.92
C VAL A 163 6.63 7.69 19.90
N ARG A 164 7.05 8.88 20.37
CA ARG A 164 7.43 10.01 19.51
C ARG A 164 8.59 9.65 18.58
N ASP A 165 9.61 9.02 19.14
CA ASP A 165 10.78 8.54 18.39
C ASP A 165 10.40 7.50 17.33
N ARG A 166 9.53 6.53 17.67
CA ARG A 166 9.06 5.51 16.71
C ARG A 166 8.20 6.12 15.60
N LEU A 167 7.27 7.02 15.90
CA LEU A 167 6.48 7.73 14.88
C LEU A 167 7.36 8.61 13.98
N ARG A 168 8.40 9.22 14.54
CA ARG A 168 9.36 10.02 13.78
C ARG A 168 10.28 9.19 12.90
N ASN A 169 10.57 7.92 13.22
CA ASN A 169 11.63 7.14 12.56
C ASN A 169 11.15 5.86 11.86
N CYS A 170 9.84 5.61 11.81
CA CYS A 170 9.24 4.48 11.09
C CYS A 170 9.01 4.77 9.59
N GLU A 171 8.86 3.70 8.81
CA GLU A 171 8.45 3.80 7.39
C GLU A 171 6.94 3.90 7.27
N THR A 172 6.23 3.06 8.04
CA THR A 172 4.78 2.87 7.89
C THR A 172 4.09 3.09 9.22
N ILE A 173 3.03 3.88 9.20
CA ILE A 173 2.13 4.09 10.32
C ILE A 173 0.76 3.52 9.97
N ILE A 174 0.30 2.56 10.76
CA ILE A 174 -1.03 1.96 10.61
C ILE A 174 -1.84 2.33 11.83
N VAL A 175 -2.88 3.12 11.63
CA VAL A 175 -3.89 3.37 12.66
C VAL A 175 -5.08 2.46 12.39
N ALA A 176 -5.48 1.67 13.38
CA ALA A 176 -6.55 0.69 13.24
C ALA A 176 -7.59 0.78 14.36
N GLY A 177 -8.84 0.49 14.03
CA GLY A 177 -9.93 0.35 15.00
C GLY A 177 -11.11 1.28 14.70
N GLY A 178 -11.73 1.81 15.74
CA GLY A 178 -12.98 2.60 15.66
C GLY A 178 -12.74 4.09 15.46
N GLU A 179 -13.39 4.89 16.30
CA GLU A 179 -13.31 6.36 16.23
C GLU A 179 -11.92 6.87 16.65
N ILE A 180 -11.42 7.89 15.96
CA ILE A 180 -10.21 8.62 16.34
C ILE A 180 -10.57 10.08 16.64
N SER A 181 -10.01 10.64 17.71
CA SER A 181 -10.16 12.06 18.01
C SER A 181 -9.38 12.92 16.99
N LYS A 182 -9.79 14.18 16.82
CA LYS A 182 -9.03 15.13 15.99
C LYS A 182 -7.62 15.33 16.55
N ASP A 183 -7.52 15.52 17.86
CA ASP A 183 -6.27 15.77 18.56
C ASP A 183 -5.28 14.62 18.40
N ALA A 184 -5.73 13.36 18.52
CA ALA A 184 -4.87 12.19 18.30
C ALA A 184 -4.33 12.13 16.87
N LEU A 185 -5.21 12.36 15.87
CA LEU A 185 -4.77 12.35 14.47
C LEU A 185 -3.80 13.50 14.19
N GLU A 186 -4.04 14.71 14.72
CA GLU A 186 -3.12 15.84 14.60
C GLU A 186 -1.77 15.55 15.25
N LEU A 187 -1.75 14.94 16.44
CA LEU A 187 -0.52 14.54 17.13
C LEU A 187 0.27 13.49 16.33
N ILE A 188 -0.40 12.50 15.73
CA ILE A 188 0.25 11.54 14.82
C ILE A 188 0.89 12.30 13.66
N LEU A 189 0.11 13.11 12.93
CA LEU A 189 0.62 13.89 11.79
C LEU A 189 1.79 14.81 12.19
N HIS A 190 1.74 15.40 13.38
CA HIS A 190 2.78 16.27 13.92
C HIS A 190 4.07 15.50 14.27
N PHE A 191 3.96 14.38 15.01
CA PHE A 191 5.11 13.58 15.42
C PHE A 191 5.78 12.87 14.25
N SER A 192 5.02 12.54 13.21
CA SER A 192 5.54 11.89 12.00
C SER A 192 6.44 12.77 11.13
N GLY A 193 6.52 14.08 11.40
CA GLY A 193 7.55 14.99 10.89
C GLY A 193 7.62 15.15 9.37
N ALA A 194 7.26 16.35 8.92
CA ALA A 194 7.12 16.88 7.56
C ALA A 194 8.23 16.70 6.50
N GLU A 195 9.30 15.93 6.72
CA GLU A 195 10.21 15.59 5.61
C GLU A 195 9.82 14.22 5.07
N PRO A 196 9.24 14.15 3.86
CA PRO A 196 8.98 12.87 3.22
C PRO A 196 10.35 12.20 3.05
N THR A 197 10.66 11.21 3.89
CA THR A 197 11.51 10.15 3.37
C THR A 197 10.72 9.52 2.23
N ASP A 198 11.42 9.17 1.14
CA ASP A 198 10.79 8.82 -0.15
C ASP A 198 9.73 7.71 -0.07
N ASN A 199 9.67 6.96 1.03
CA ASN A 199 8.81 5.80 1.21
C ASN A 199 7.80 5.88 2.37
N ARG A 200 7.60 7.02 3.04
CA ARG A 200 6.66 7.05 4.19
C ARG A 200 5.23 6.73 3.79
N GLU A 201 4.58 5.95 4.64
CA GLU A 201 3.19 5.51 4.47
C GLU A 201 2.34 5.78 5.72
N LEU A 202 1.11 6.29 5.49
CA LEU A 202 0.06 6.33 6.50
C LEU A 202 -1.15 5.52 6.02
N GLU A 203 -1.59 4.61 6.88
CA GLU A 203 -2.79 3.81 6.69
C GLU A 203 -3.81 4.02 7.82
N LEU A 204 -5.04 4.37 7.47
CA LEU A 204 -6.18 4.44 8.40
C LEU A 204 -7.13 3.27 8.11
N ARG A 205 -7.01 2.18 8.87
CA ARG A 205 -7.72 0.91 8.64
C ARG A 205 -8.92 0.74 9.57
N GLY A 206 -10.12 0.88 9.00
CA GLY A 206 -11.38 0.78 9.76
C GLY A 206 -11.69 2.01 10.63
N VAL A 207 -10.78 2.99 10.65
CA VAL A 207 -10.85 4.19 11.48
C VAL A 207 -11.93 5.15 11.00
N GLN A 208 -12.71 5.69 11.94
CA GLN A 208 -13.69 6.75 11.69
C GLN A 208 -13.10 8.09 12.08
N VAL A 209 -12.68 8.86 11.07
CA VAL A 209 -12.20 10.22 11.24
C VAL A 209 -13.39 11.19 11.28
N PRO A 210 -13.40 12.20 12.17
CA PRO A 210 -14.44 13.22 12.20
C PRO A 210 -14.63 13.90 10.83
N GLN A 211 -15.87 14.05 10.37
CA GLN A 211 -16.16 14.57 9.03
C GLN A 211 -15.80 16.05 8.84
N ASP A 212 -15.77 16.80 9.94
CA ASP A 212 -15.37 18.19 10.03
C ASP A 212 -13.88 18.34 10.39
N PHE A 213 -13.10 17.27 10.27
CA PHE A 213 -11.66 17.35 10.37
C PHE A 213 -11.10 18.11 9.17
N GLU A 214 -10.36 19.19 9.44
CA GLU A 214 -9.69 19.98 8.42
C GLU A 214 -8.20 19.91 8.67
N THR A 215 -7.50 19.22 7.78
CA THR A 215 -6.05 19.09 7.88
C THR A 215 -5.36 20.06 6.94
N ARG A 216 -4.27 20.65 7.42
CA ARG A 216 -3.39 21.49 6.61
C ARG A 216 -2.73 20.68 5.48
N ASN A 217 -2.49 19.38 5.68
CA ASN A 217 -1.93 18.49 4.67
C ASN A 217 -2.25 17.00 4.93
N ALA A 218 -3.41 16.51 4.47
CA ALA A 218 -3.79 15.09 4.57
C ALA A 218 -2.84 14.16 3.79
N PHE A 219 -2.18 14.72 2.77
CA PHE A 219 -1.35 14.01 1.80
C PHE A 219 0.12 14.37 1.97
N GLN A 220 0.62 14.35 3.21
CA GLN A 220 2.04 14.60 3.52
C GLN A 220 2.94 13.36 3.41
N PHE A 221 2.35 12.16 3.27
CA PHE A 221 3.06 10.89 3.17
C PHE A 221 3.12 10.45 1.71
N ARG A 222 4.24 9.87 1.26
CA ARG A 222 4.39 9.38 -0.12
C ARG A 222 3.28 8.38 -0.49
N ARG A 223 2.87 7.54 0.48
CA ARG A 223 1.71 6.64 0.36
C ARG A 223 0.65 6.98 1.40
N SER A 224 -0.60 7.12 0.96
CA SER A 224 -1.74 7.42 1.84
C SER A 224 -2.91 6.47 1.56
N VAL A 225 -3.33 5.69 2.56
CA VAL A 225 -4.41 4.70 2.44
C VAL A 225 -5.48 4.95 3.50
N PHE A 226 -6.64 5.45 3.08
CA PHE A 226 -7.75 5.75 3.99
C PHE A 226 -8.91 4.78 3.74
N GLY A 227 -9.21 3.95 4.75
CA GLY A 227 -10.30 2.95 4.70
C GLY A 227 -11.70 3.57 4.76
N ASP A 228 -11.82 4.71 5.44
CA ASP A 228 -12.98 5.59 5.43
C ASP A 228 -12.51 7.00 5.08
N ALA A 229 -12.74 7.40 3.83
CA ALA A 229 -12.30 8.67 3.27
C ALA A 229 -13.44 9.67 3.11
N ARG A 230 -14.55 9.53 3.86
CA ARG A 230 -15.71 10.45 3.78
C ARG A 230 -15.40 11.88 4.24
N TRP A 231 -14.34 12.05 5.03
CA TRP A 231 -13.85 13.33 5.52
C TRP A 231 -12.95 14.06 4.51
N ILE A 232 -12.47 13.37 3.46
CA ILE A 232 -11.64 13.97 2.41
C ILE A 232 -12.52 14.77 1.46
N LYS A 233 -12.15 16.04 1.25
CA LYS A 233 -12.85 16.96 0.34
C LYS A 233 -12.07 17.11 -0.97
N LEU A 234 -12.74 17.58 -2.03
CA LEU A 234 -12.11 17.87 -3.32
C LEU A 234 -10.88 18.80 -3.19
N ASN A 235 -10.98 19.84 -2.36
CA ASN A 235 -9.89 20.78 -2.12
C ASN A 235 -8.64 20.13 -1.51
N ASP A 236 -8.77 19.00 -0.81
CA ASP A 236 -7.62 18.27 -0.31
C ASP A 236 -6.91 17.50 -1.43
N LEU A 237 -7.67 16.99 -2.42
CA LEU A 237 -7.09 16.33 -3.59
C LEU A 237 -6.25 17.29 -4.45
N PHE A 238 -6.65 18.55 -4.54
CA PHE A 238 -5.88 19.58 -5.25
C PHE A 238 -4.54 19.91 -4.60
N LYS A 239 -4.28 19.48 -3.36
CA LYS A 239 -3.00 19.66 -2.66
C LYS A 239 -2.02 18.52 -2.92
N ILE A 240 -2.46 17.43 -3.55
CA ILE A 240 -1.60 16.26 -3.86
C ILE A 240 -0.49 16.70 -4.83
N ARG A 241 0.77 16.53 -4.41
CA ARG A 241 1.97 16.82 -5.20
C ARG A 241 2.94 15.67 -5.01
N ASP A 242 3.36 15.05 -6.12
CA ASP A 242 4.30 13.95 -6.14
C ASP A 242 4.08 12.95 -4.99
N LEU A 243 2.93 12.29 -4.97
CA LEU A 243 2.70 11.09 -4.13
C LEU A 243 2.97 9.83 -4.95
N SER A 244 3.39 8.72 -4.35
CA SER A 244 3.51 7.46 -5.11
C SER A 244 2.18 6.73 -5.20
N HIS A 245 1.38 6.73 -4.12
CA HIS A 245 0.13 6.00 -4.07
C HIS A 245 -0.91 6.66 -3.15
N VAL A 246 -2.12 6.84 -3.65
CA VAL A 246 -3.26 7.37 -2.91
C VAL A 246 -4.44 6.40 -3.01
N THR A 247 -4.95 5.93 -1.88
CA THR A 247 -6.14 5.08 -1.81
C THR A 247 -7.19 5.69 -0.90
N LEU A 248 -8.35 5.99 -1.46
CA LEU A 248 -9.51 6.56 -0.76
C LEU A 248 -10.70 5.60 -0.83
N LYS A 249 -10.91 4.79 0.21
CA LYS A 249 -12.07 3.89 0.28
C LYS A 249 -13.26 4.59 0.94
N LYS A 250 -14.47 4.21 0.52
CA LYS A 250 -15.73 4.75 1.04
C LYS A 250 -15.76 6.28 1.00
N THR A 251 -15.44 6.90 -0.12
CA THR A 251 -15.45 8.36 -0.23
C THR A 251 -16.86 8.93 -0.45
N SER A 252 -17.08 10.15 0.03
CA SER A 252 -18.25 10.99 -0.25
C SER A 252 -18.08 11.83 -1.53
N LEU A 253 -16.93 11.73 -2.21
CA LEU A 253 -16.67 12.47 -3.45
C LEU A 253 -17.66 12.06 -4.54
N THR A 254 -18.27 13.07 -5.14
CA THR A 254 -19.27 12.89 -6.19
C THR A 254 -18.62 12.68 -7.55
N ASN A 255 -19.43 12.29 -8.54
CA ASN A 255 -19.00 12.27 -9.95
C ASN A 255 -18.49 13.64 -10.43
N SER A 256 -19.07 14.74 -9.93
CA SER A 256 -18.63 16.10 -10.26
C SER A 256 -17.28 16.43 -9.63
N ASP A 257 -17.05 16.00 -8.39
CA ASP A 257 -15.75 16.19 -7.73
C ASP A 257 -14.64 15.43 -8.47
N MET A 258 -14.89 14.18 -8.86
CA MET A 258 -13.93 13.39 -9.63
C MET A 258 -13.66 14.01 -11.02
N ASN A 259 -14.67 14.55 -11.69
CA ASN A 259 -14.49 15.29 -12.94
C ASN A 259 -13.58 16.52 -12.76
N GLN A 260 -13.82 17.32 -11.71
CA GLN A 260 -13.00 18.48 -11.39
C GLN A 260 -11.57 18.08 -11.01
N PHE A 261 -11.41 16.97 -10.29
CA PHE A 261 -10.08 16.45 -9.94
C PHE A 261 -9.28 16.02 -11.17
N ILE A 262 -9.90 15.33 -12.13
CA ILE A 262 -9.24 14.97 -13.39
C ILE A 262 -8.87 16.21 -14.19
N LYS A 263 -9.76 17.21 -14.26
CA LYS A 263 -9.46 18.50 -14.94
C LYS A 263 -8.27 19.20 -14.30
N HIS A 264 -8.21 19.24 -12.97
CA HIS A 264 -7.06 19.77 -12.27
C HIS A 264 -5.78 18.97 -12.57
N TRP A 265 -5.85 17.64 -12.65
CA TRP A 265 -4.71 16.81 -13.07
C TRP A 265 -4.26 17.14 -14.50
N ILE A 266 -5.18 17.40 -15.43
CA ILE A 266 -4.86 17.78 -16.82
C ILE A 266 -4.06 19.09 -16.85
N ASP A 267 -4.47 20.06 -16.03
CA ASP A 267 -3.89 21.40 -15.97
C ASP A 267 -2.66 21.50 -15.05
N ALA A 268 -2.38 20.48 -14.23
CA ALA A 268 -1.23 20.47 -13.33
C ALA A 268 0.10 20.39 -14.10
N ASP A 269 1.02 21.32 -13.78
CA ASP A 269 2.35 21.42 -14.38
C ASP A 269 3.29 20.28 -13.96
N GLU A 270 3.02 19.65 -12.82
CA GLU A 270 3.86 18.61 -12.20
C GLU A 270 3.06 17.31 -11.99
N ASP A 271 3.77 16.20 -11.76
CA ASP A 271 3.14 14.92 -11.45
C ASP A 271 2.47 14.98 -10.06
N MET A 272 1.18 14.66 -10.02
CA MET A 272 0.43 14.69 -8.76
C MET A 272 0.59 13.39 -7.96
N PHE A 273 0.45 12.24 -8.61
CA PHE A 273 0.50 10.93 -7.95
C PHE A 273 1.02 9.84 -8.90
N GLY A 274 1.57 8.75 -8.37
CA GLY A 274 1.96 7.56 -9.14
C GLY A 274 0.79 6.62 -9.39
N GLU A 275 -0.12 6.47 -8.43
CA GLU A 275 -1.40 5.76 -8.57
C GLU A 275 -2.44 6.39 -7.66
N PHE A 276 -3.67 6.53 -8.17
CA PHE A 276 -4.83 6.94 -7.39
C PHE A 276 -5.94 5.90 -7.53
N TYR A 277 -6.42 5.42 -6.39
CA TYR A 277 -7.54 4.48 -6.31
C TYR A 277 -8.60 5.02 -5.37
N SER A 278 -9.86 4.95 -5.79
CA SER A 278 -10.98 5.36 -4.96
C SER A 278 -12.16 4.41 -5.04
N THR A 279 -12.85 4.21 -3.91
CA THR A 279 -14.18 3.61 -3.88
C THR A 279 -15.22 4.55 -3.32
N GLY A 280 -16.31 4.76 -4.06
CA GLY A 280 -17.40 5.66 -3.68
C GLY A 280 -18.41 5.00 -2.73
N CYS A 281 -19.05 5.82 -1.91
CA CYS A 281 -20.33 5.45 -1.28
C CYS A 281 -21.42 5.24 -2.34
N GLU A 282 -21.43 6.13 -3.34
CA GLU A 282 -22.29 6.08 -4.53
C GLU A 282 -21.54 5.50 -5.74
N ASP A 283 -22.28 5.25 -6.82
CA ASP A 283 -21.73 4.74 -8.05
C ASP A 283 -21.01 5.86 -8.85
N PHE A 284 -19.82 5.53 -9.32
CA PHE A 284 -19.06 6.28 -10.30
C PHE A 284 -19.57 5.98 -11.71
N LEU A 285 -20.13 7.02 -12.33
CA LEU A 285 -20.70 7.01 -13.65
C LEU A 285 -19.69 7.64 -14.62
N TRP A 286 -19.09 6.81 -15.46
CA TRP A 286 -18.10 7.24 -16.45
C TRP A 286 -18.58 8.39 -17.34
N ASP A 287 -19.87 8.39 -17.72
CA ASP A 287 -20.48 9.44 -18.54
C ASP A 287 -20.36 10.82 -17.88
N ASN A 288 -20.49 10.89 -16.54
CA ASN A 288 -20.46 12.12 -15.75
C ASN A 288 -19.02 12.51 -15.37
N ILE A 289 -18.19 11.53 -14.97
CA ILE A 289 -16.80 11.78 -14.55
C ILE A 289 -15.95 12.28 -15.71
N LEU A 290 -16.19 11.79 -16.92
CA LEU A 290 -15.44 12.14 -18.12
C LEU A 290 -16.14 13.22 -18.96
N ASP A 291 -17.12 13.92 -18.41
CA ASP A 291 -17.86 14.96 -19.13
C ASP A 291 -16.98 16.20 -19.40
N GLY A 292 -17.02 16.66 -20.66
CA GLY A 292 -16.18 17.77 -21.14
C GLY A 292 -14.68 17.50 -21.07
N ILE A 293 -14.24 16.24 -21.16
CA ILE A 293 -12.83 15.85 -21.21
C ILE A 293 -12.57 15.10 -22.52
N VAL A 294 -11.52 15.48 -23.25
CA VAL A 294 -11.04 14.69 -24.39
C VAL A 294 -10.43 13.38 -23.90
N THR A 295 -11.12 12.29 -24.23
CA THR A 295 -10.72 10.94 -23.87
C THR A 295 -10.60 10.05 -25.10
N LEU A 296 -9.62 9.15 -25.08
CA LEU A 296 -9.56 7.99 -25.99
C LEU A 296 -9.97 6.73 -25.21
N GLU A 297 -11.13 6.17 -25.54
CA GLU A 297 -11.52 4.85 -25.03
C GLU A 297 -10.81 3.76 -25.84
N VAL A 298 -10.03 2.94 -25.14
CA VAL A 298 -9.38 1.77 -25.70
C VAL A 298 -9.96 0.54 -25.01
N LYS A 299 -10.50 -0.37 -25.82
CA LYS A 299 -10.98 -1.66 -25.31
C LYS A 299 -9.88 -2.71 -25.46
N ARG A 300 -9.32 -3.12 -24.32
CA ARG A 300 -8.45 -4.30 -24.19
C ARG A 300 -9.08 -5.27 -23.21
N LEU A 301 -9.06 -6.56 -23.52
CA LEU A 301 -9.42 -7.65 -22.59
C LEU A 301 -10.77 -7.47 -21.83
N CYS A 302 -11.78 -6.91 -22.49
CA CYS A 302 -13.12 -6.64 -21.94
C CYS A 302 -13.22 -5.55 -20.85
N ILE A 303 -12.13 -4.83 -20.55
CA ILE A 303 -12.12 -3.67 -19.66
C ILE A 303 -12.03 -2.39 -20.51
N GLY A 304 -12.94 -1.45 -20.27
CA GLY A 304 -12.87 -0.12 -20.89
C GLY A 304 -11.83 0.72 -20.14
N CYS A 305 -10.71 1.03 -20.79
CA CYS A 305 -9.71 1.97 -20.30
C CYS A 305 -9.85 3.28 -21.07
N TYR A 306 -9.83 4.40 -20.35
CA TYR A 306 -9.89 5.73 -20.94
C TYR A 306 -8.54 6.40 -20.77
N PHE A 307 -7.93 6.84 -21.87
CA PHE A 307 -6.72 7.62 -21.83
C PHE A 307 -7.02 9.09 -22.01
N ILE A 308 -6.32 9.91 -21.23
CA ILE A 308 -6.42 11.37 -21.21
C ILE A 308 -5.00 11.90 -21.36
N ALA A 309 -4.83 12.95 -22.15
CA ALA A 309 -3.58 13.67 -22.23
C ALA A 309 -3.66 14.95 -21.38
N SER A 310 -2.60 15.23 -20.64
CA SER A 310 -2.43 16.48 -19.91
C SER A 310 -2.12 17.64 -20.86
N ARG A 311 -2.09 18.88 -20.32
CA ARG A 311 -1.50 19.99 -21.05
C ARG A 311 0.02 19.80 -21.15
N PRO A 312 0.65 20.21 -22.27
CA PRO A 312 2.10 20.14 -22.40
C PRO A 312 2.80 20.93 -21.28
N SER A 313 3.64 20.23 -20.51
CA SER A 313 4.50 20.82 -19.47
C SER A 313 5.87 20.12 -19.52
N SER A 314 6.94 20.89 -19.34
CA SER A 314 8.31 20.35 -19.23
C SER A 314 8.58 19.66 -17.89
N ASN A 315 7.75 19.92 -16.88
CA ASN A 315 7.95 19.44 -15.51
C ASN A 315 7.15 18.17 -15.19
N LYS A 316 6.40 17.65 -16.17
CA LYS A 316 5.54 16.47 -16.00
C LYS A 316 6.20 15.25 -16.61
N THR A 317 6.53 14.27 -15.78
CA THR A 317 7.14 13.01 -16.24
C THR A 317 6.11 12.15 -16.93
N TYR A 318 4.86 12.14 -16.46
CA TYR A 318 3.77 11.29 -16.96
C TYR A 318 2.66 12.12 -17.62
N PRO A 319 2.75 12.40 -18.94
CA PRO A 319 1.85 13.33 -19.60
C PRO A 319 0.48 12.72 -19.94
N TYR A 320 0.29 11.42 -19.73
CA TYR A 320 -0.98 10.73 -20.00
C TYR A 320 -1.53 10.11 -18.72
N LEU A 321 -2.86 10.02 -18.63
CA LEU A 321 -3.57 9.37 -17.54
C LEU A 321 -4.41 8.22 -18.09
N ALA A 322 -4.20 7.03 -17.56
CA ALA A 322 -5.08 5.90 -17.78
C ALA A 322 -6.13 5.87 -16.66
N VAL A 323 -7.42 5.83 -17.03
CA VAL A 323 -8.54 5.86 -16.11
C VAL A 323 -9.43 4.64 -16.34
N THR A 324 -9.68 3.87 -15.29
CA THR A 324 -10.67 2.80 -15.29
C THR A 324 -11.78 3.10 -14.29
N ILE A 325 -13.01 2.95 -14.74
CA ILE A 325 -14.21 3.26 -13.96
C ILE A 325 -15.11 2.03 -14.00
N SER A 326 -15.43 1.53 -12.82
CA SER A 326 -16.46 0.52 -12.59
C SER A 326 -17.39 1.02 -11.47
N ARG A 327 -18.57 0.40 -11.32
CA ARG A 327 -19.65 0.86 -10.41
C ARG A 327 -19.17 1.66 -9.21
N LYS A 328 -18.42 1.06 -8.29
CA LYS A 328 -17.94 1.74 -7.08
C LYS A 328 -16.43 1.93 -7.03
N LYS A 329 -15.72 1.81 -8.16
CA LYS A 329 -14.25 1.89 -8.18
C LYS A 329 -13.79 2.77 -9.32
N LEU A 330 -12.89 3.69 -8.98
CA LEU A 330 -12.16 4.51 -9.93
C LEU A 330 -10.68 4.30 -9.68
N LYS A 331 -9.93 3.98 -10.73
CA LYS A 331 -8.47 3.91 -10.70
C LYS A 331 -7.91 4.84 -11.75
N MET A 332 -6.88 5.58 -11.38
CA MET A 332 -6.15 6.49 -12.24
C MET A 332 -4.66 6.21 -12.11
N LEU A 333 -3.99 6.09 -13.25
CA LEU A 333 -2.58 5.74 -13.33
C LEU A 333 -1.91 6.66 -14.36
N PRO A 334 -1.04 7.59 -13.94
CA PRO A 334 -0.24 8.35 -14.88
C PRO A 334 0.75 7.43 -15.60
N VAL A 335 0.90 7.65 -16.90
CA VAL A 335 1.63 6.76 -17.81
C VAL A 335 2.40 7.57 -18.86
N THR A 336 3.49 6.99 -19.35
CA THR A 336 4.23 7.47 -20.53
C THR A 336 4.31 6.37 -21.57
N PHE A 337 4.76 6.71 -22.78
CA PHE A 337 5.07 5.72 -23.80
C PHE A 337 6.33 4.88 -23.48
N GLU A 338 7.30 5.44 -22.76
CA GLU A 338 8.62 4.81 -22.55
C GLU A 338 8.77 4.11 -21.20
N LYS A 339 7.92 4.46 -20.24
CA LYS A 339 7.91 3.93 -18.87
C LYS A 339 6.47 3.78 -18.39
N HIS A 340 6.17 2.62 -17.81
CA HIS A 340 4.98 2.44 -16.98
C HIS A 340 5.06 3.40 -15.78
N GLY A 341 3.90 3.81 -15.26
CA GLY A 341 3.83 4.34 -13.90
C GLY A 341 4.31 3.30 -12.89
N ALA A 342 4.27 3.58 -11.59
CA ALA A 342 4.76 2.68 -10.54
C ALA A 342 4.06 1.29 -10.47
N ALA A 343 3.09 1.00 -11.34
CA ALA A 343 2.39 -0.28 -11.43
C ALA A 343 2.90 -1.11 -12.63
N GLU A 344 3.51 -2.26 -12.34
CA GLU A 344 3.89 -3.32 -13.29
C GLU A 344 2.64 -4.06 -13.81
N SER A 345 1.79 -3.40 -14.60
CA SER A 345 0.65 -4.07 -15.23
C SER A 345 0.52 -3.73 -16.71
N ASP A 346 0.63 -4.76 -17.55
CA ASP A 346 0.45 -4.73 -19.01
C ASP A 346 -0.92 -4.16 -19.44
N GLU A 347 -1.89 -4.08 -18.52
CA GLU A 347 -3.25 -3.58 -18.78
C GLU A 347 -3.29 -2.09 -19.13
N PHE A 348 -2.27 -1.32 -18.76
CA PHE A 348 -2.24 0.15 -18.89
C PHE A 348 -1.21 0.67 -19.90
N GLU A 349 -0.62 -0.20 -20.73
CA GLU A 349 0.40 0.22 -21.70
C GLU A 349 -0.14 1.16 -22.77
N LEU A 350 0.41 2.37 -22.86
CA LEU A 350 0.20 3.25 -24.00
C LEU A 350 1.14 2.88 -25.13
N THR A 351 0.56 2.57 -26.29
CA THR A 351 1.32 2.46 -27.54
C THR A 351 1.57 3.84 -28.12
N LYS A 352 2.68 4.03 -28.84
CA LYS A 352 2.98 5.28 -29.57
C LYS A 352 1.81 5.74 -30.43
N ARG A 353 1.11 4.77 -31.03
CA ARG A 353 -0.09 4.99 -31.83
C ARG A 353 -1.22 5.67 -31.05
N GLU A 354 -1.46 5.27 -29.80
CA GLU A 354 -2.50 5.87 -28.95
C GLU A 354 -2.11 7.28 -28.50
N CYS A 355 -0.83 7.49 -28.18
CA CYS A 355 -0.28 8.82 -27.91
C CYS A 355 -0.50 9.75 -29.11
N ASP A 356 -0.10 9.33 -30.32
CA ASP A 356 -0.29 10.13 -31.54
C ASP A 356 -1.79 10.46 -31.76
N VAL A 357 -2.70 9.53 -31.45
CA VAL A 357 -4.15 9.76 -31.55
C VAL A 357 -4.63 10.78 -30.52
N LEU A 358 -4.19 10.67 -29.27
CA LEU A 358 -4.54 11.61 -28.19
C LEU A 358 -4.10 13.03 -28.52
N GLU A 359 -2.86 13.21 -28.99
CA GLU A 359 -2.35 14.51 -29.42
C GLU A 359 -3.21 15.12 -30.53
N LYS A 360 -3.63 14.30 -31.50
CA LYS A 360 -4.52 14.76 -32.58
C LYS A 360 -5.91 15.10 -32.07
N LEU A 361 -6.43 14.40 -31.07
CA LEU A 361 -7.73 14.70 -30.46
C LEU A 361 -7.68 16.01 -29.67
N GLN A 362 -6.65 16.24 -28.85
CA GLN A 362 -6.45 17.52 -28.15
C GLN A 362 -6.33 18.68 -29.13
N LYS A 363 -5.53 18.50 -30.19
CA LYS A 363 -5.37 19.51 -31.22
C LYS A 363 -6.68 19.80 -31.96
N LYS A 364 -7.49 18.76 -32.21
CA LYS A 364 -8.81 18.91 -32.82
C LYS A 364 -9.71 19.80 -31.95
N GLU A 365 -9.82 19.49 -30.67
CA GLU A 365 -10.64 20.26 -29.71
C GLU A 365 -10.20 21.71 -29.66
N PHE A 366 -8.90 21.97 -29.52
CA PHE A 366 -8.35 23.34 -29.52
C PHE A 366 -8.73 24.12 -30.80
N VAL A 367 -8.60 23.50 -31.97
CA VAL A 367 -8.94 24.16 -33.24
C VAL A 367 -10.46 24.40 -33.35
N GLU A 368 -11.29 23.47 -32.86
CA GLU A 368 -12.76 23.62 -32.83
C GLU A 368 -13.20 24.75 -31.88
N GLU A 369 -12.61 24.86 -30.69
CA GLU A 369 -12.86 25.96 -29.74
C GLU A 369 -12.46 27.34 -30.31
N MET A 370 -11.29 27.40 -30.96
CA MET A 370 -10.82 28.62 -31.63
C MET A 370 -11.77 29.04 -32.78
N LEU A 371 -12.30 28.08 -33.54
CA LEU A 371 -13.31 28.36 -34.57
C LEU A 371 -14.65 28.82 -33.99
N ALA A 372 -15.07 28.25 -32.86
CA ALA A 372 -16.32 28.57 -32.18
C ALA A 372 -16.29 29.97 -31.52
N SER A 373 -15.15 30.35 -30.95
CA SER A 373 -14.96 31.67 -30.32
C SER A 373 -14.84 32.83 -31.31
N ASN A 374 -14.77 32.54 -32.63
CA ASN A 374 -14.55 33.52 -33.71
C ASN A 374 -13.24 34.34 -33.55
N THR A 375 -12.32 33.83 -32.73
CA THR A 375 -10.97 34.36 -32.54
C THR A 375 -10.14 33.99 -33.77
N MET A 376 -9.55 34.95 -34.47
CA MET A 376 -8.70 34.73 -35.67
C MET A 376 -9.45 34.34 -36.97
N GLN A 377 -10.42 35.15 -37.40
CA GLN A 377 -11.16 34.94 -38.67
C GLN A 377 -10.25 34.74 -39.89
N ASP A 378 -9.13 35.45 -39.97
CA ASP A 378 -8.18 35.37 -41.09
C ASP A 378 -7.49 34.00 -41.22
N LEU A 379 -7.42 33.24 -40.12
CA LEU A 379 -6.79 31.90 -40.09
C LEU A 379 -7.81 30.78 -40.33
N ARG A 380 -9.11 31.08 -40.42
CA ARG A 380 -10.18 30.08 -40.59
C ARG A 380 -9.93 29.09 -41.73
N PRO A 381 -9.49 29.49 -42.95
CA PRO A 381 -9.22 28.54 -44.02
C PRO A 381 -8.04 27.60 -43.75
N ARG A 382 -7.09 28.01 -42.90
CA ARG A 382 -5.96 27.16 -42.47
C ARG A 382 -6.43 26.16 -41.41
N MET A 383 -7.19 26.62 -40.43
CA MET A 383 -7.78 25.80 -39.37
C MET A 383 -8.72 24.72 -39.91
N MET A 384 -9.56 25.06 -40.90
CA MET A 384 -10.43 24.07 -41.56
C MET A 384 -9.63 22.97 -42.29
N ARG A 385 -8.56 23.35 -42.98
CA ARG A 385 -7.64 22.38 -43.62
C ARG A 385 -6.96 21.49 -42.59
N GLU A 386 -6.57 22.07 -41.45
CA GLU A 386 -5.97 21.33 -40.34
C GLU A 386 -6.93 20.31 -39.73
N LEU A 387 -8.21 20.67 -39.51
CA LEU A 387 -9.24 19.73 -39.09
C LEU A 387 -9.45 18.59 -40.09
N GLU A 388 -9.37 18.87 -41.40
CA GLU A 388 -9.47 17.85 -42.44
C GLU A 388 -8.29 16.85 -42.36
N LEU A 389 -7.07 17.36 -42.19
CA LEU A 389 -5.88 16.53 -42.00
C LEU A 389 -5.96 15.67 -40.73
N ILE A 390 -6.41 16.26 -39.62
CA ILE A 390 -6.65 15.54 -38.37
C ILE A 390 -7.72 14.46 -38.56
N GLY A 391 -8.84 14.79 -39.22
CA GLY A 391 -9.91 13.84 -39.51
C GLY A 391 -9.45 12.65 -40.37
N ASN A 392 -8.63 12.91 -41.40
CA ASN A 392 -8.01 11.87 -42.22
C ASN A 392 -7.09 10.96 -41.41
N PHE A 393 -6.27 11.55 -40.52
CA PHE A 393 -5.43 10.80 -39.60
C PHE A 393 -6.26 9.89 -38.69
N LEU A 394 -7.25 10.43 -37.98
CA LEU A 394 -8.08 9.67 -37.04
C LEU A 394 -8.81 8.49 -37.75
N ARG A 395 -9.30 8.71 -38.97
CA ARG A 395 -9.88 7.65 -39.81
C ARG A 395 -8.88 6.56 -40.18
N LYS A 396 -7.65 6.93 -40.57
CA LYS A 396 -6.58 5.97 -40.87
C LYS A 396 -6.30 5.04 -39.68
N TYR A 397 -6.36 5.58 -38.46
CA TYR A 397 -6.17 4.83 -37.23
C TYR A 397 -7.45 4.15 -36.69
N LYS A 398 -8.55 4.17 -37.45
CA LYS A 398 -9.84 3.56 -37.12
C LYS A 398 -10.46 4.08 -35.82
N VAL A 399 -10.23 5.35 -35.52
CA VAL A 399 -10.87 6.04 -34.40
C VAL A 399 -12.31 6.36 -34.80
N ILE A 400 -13.28 5.92 -34.00
CA ILE A 400 -14.70 6.24 -34.19
C ILE A 400 -15.20 7.13 -33.06
N PHE A 401 -16.20 7.96 -33.33
CA PHE A 401 -16.82 8.80 -32.31
C PHE A 401 -18.19 8.21 -31.93
N VAL A 402 -18.38 7.88 -30.66
CA VAL A 402 -19.67 7.39 -30.12
C VAL A 402 -20.09 8.31 -28.99
N LYS A 403 -21.27 8.96 -29.14
CA LYS A 403 -21.73 10.01 -28.21
C LYS A 403 -20.67 11.10 -27.95
N GLY A 404 -19.97 11.52 -29.01
CA GLY A 404 -18.92 12.55 -28.92
C GLY A 404 -17.55 12.06 -28.43
N ARG A 405 -17.42 10.82 -27.94
CA ARG A 405 -16.15 10.28 -27.43
C ARG A 405 -15.42 9.42 -28.45
N ALA A 406 -14.09 9.60 -28.51
CA ALA A 406 -13.22 8.84 -29.39
C ALA A 406 -13.02 7.41 -28.85
N ARG A 407 -13.17 6.41 -29.73
CA ARG A 407 -12.96 5.00 -29.42
C ARG A 407 -12.03 4.37 -30.44
N MET A 408 -11.11 3.54 -29.95
CA MET A 408 -10.25 2.72 -30.80
C MET A 408 -10.39 1.24 -30.44
N TYR A 409 -10.57 0.40 -31.46
CA TYR A 409 -10.70 -1.05 -31.33
C TYR A 409 -9.45 -1.73 -31.89
N TYR A 410 -8.82 -2.55 -31.07
CA TYR A 410 -7.87 -3.55 -31.55
C TYR A 410 -8.67 -4.72 -32.10
N ARG A 411 -8.37 -5.16 -33.33
CA ARG A 411 -8.91 -6.43 -33.83
C ARG A 411 -8.32 -7.54 -32.97
N GLN A 412 -9.18 -8.39 -32.41
CA GLN A 412 -8.78 -9.72 -31.96
C GLN A 412 -8.28 -10.54 -33.15
#